data_AF-A0A1J4X6X3-F1
#
_entry.id   AF-A0A1J4X6X3-F1
#
_cell.length_a   1.000
_cell.length_b   1.000
_cell.length_c   1.000
_cell.angle_alpha   90.00
_cell.angle_beta   90.00
_cell.angle_gamma   90.00
#
_symmetry.space_group_name_H-M   'P 1'
#
loop_
_entity.id
_entity.type
_entity.pdbx_description
1 polymer ?
#
loop_
_entity_poly.entity_id
_entity_poly.type
_entity_poly.pdbx_seq_one_letter_code
_entity_poly.pdbx_strand_id
1 'polypeptide(L)'
;MKEGCANELLNTYRSPNGAFKVVVFARNCGATSGFSTQAAVLDGDQDWGNESGNLWIADGNHGAAPSGPGGGPEVRVRWLSGQVLELSHHPKARIFKAEADWGGVHIVYNAF
;
A
#
# COMPACT_ATOMS: atom_id res chain seq x y z
N MET A 1 -18.78 -15.88 14.91
CA MET A 1 -18.50 -15.47 13.53
C MET A 1 -17.28 -14.56 13.65
N LYS A 2 -16.07 -15.03 13.35
CA LYS A 2 -14.90 -14.13 13.38
C LYS A 2 -14.99 -13.32 12.09
N GLU A 3 -15.53 -12.11 12.18
CA GLU A 3 -15.34 -11.12 11.13
C GLU A 3 -13.85 -10.73 11.17
N GLY A 4 -13.03 -11.53 10.49
CA GLY A 4 -11.60 -11.33 10.39
C GLY A 4 -11.30 -10.12 9.52
N CYS A 5 -10.11 -9.54 9.69
CA CYS A 5 -9.63 -8.55 8.74
C CYS A 5 -9.56 -9.18 7.34
N ALA A 6 -10.26 -8.57 6.39
CA ALA A 6 -10.20 -8.92 4.98
C ALA A 6 -9.21 -7.98 4.28
N ASN A 7 -8.28 -8.57 3.52
CA ASN A 7 -7.43 -7.84 2.61
C ASN A 7 -7.95 -8.06 1.17
N GLU A 8 -8.09 -6.99 0.41
CA GLU A 8 -8.50 -7.02 -0.99
C GLU A 8 -7.37 -6.44 -1.85
N LEU A 9 -6.84 -7.27 -2.77
CA LEU A 9 -5.80 -6.82 -3.69
C LEU A 9 -6.38 -5.80 -4.66
N LEU A 10 -5.79 -4.60 -4.68
CA LEU A 10 -6.16 -3.56 -5.65
C LEU A 10 -5.26 -3.65 -6.87
N ASN A 11 -3.93 -3.61 -6.65
CA ASN A 11 -2.95 -3.57 -7.74
C ASN A 11 -1.63 -4.24 -7.35
N THR A 12 -0.92 -4.75 -8.36
CA THR A 12 0.45 -5.29 -8.21
C THR A 12 1.36 -4.63 -9.24
N TYR A 13 2.50 -4.09 -8.79
CA TYR A 13 3.48 -3.40 -9.61
C TYR A 13 4.82 -4.12 -9.53
N ARG A 14 5.28 -4.72 -10.63
CA ARG A 14 6.59 -5.37 -10.69
C ARG A 14 7.68 -4.35 -11.00
N SER A 15 8.83 -4.52 -10.35
CA SER A 15 10.04 -3.78 -10.66
C SER A 15 10.53 -4.10 -12.09
N PRO A 16 11.23 -3.16 -12.77
CA PRO A 16 11.70 -3.37 -14.14
C PRO A 16 12.65 -4.56 -14.32
N ASN A 17 13.42 -4.90 -13.28
CA ASN A 17 14.32 -6.07 -13.28
C ASN A 17 13.62 -7.35 -12.80
N GLY A 18 12.36 -7.27 -12.38
CA GLY A 18 11.59 -8.40 -11.86
C GLY A 18 11.99 -8.89 -10.47
N ALA A 19 13.02 -8.30 -9.83
CA ALA A 19 13.52 -8.76 -8.54
C ALA A 19 12.53 -8.53 -7.40
N PHE A 20 11.74 -7.46 -7.50
CA PHE A 20 10.75 -7.06 -6.50
C PHE A 20 9.38 -6.80 -7.13
N LYS A 21 8.35 -6.85 -6.30
CA LYS A 21 7.02 -6.32 -6.61
C LYS A 21 6.43 -5.61 -5.41
N VAL A 22 5.58 -4.65 -5.69
CA VAL A 22 4.77 -3.95 -4.70
C VAL A 22 3.32 -4.33 -4.91
N VAL A 23 2.68 -4.78 -3.84
CA VAL A 23 1.25 -5.06 -3.80
C VAL A 23 0.56 -3.96 -3.02
N VAL A 24 -0.49 -3.40 -3.61
CA VAL A 24 -1.36 -2.41 -2.99
C VAL A 24 -2.70 -3.08 -2.74
N PHE A 25 -3.17 -3.02 -1.50
CA PHE A 25 -4.39 -3.69 -1.09
C PHE A 25 -5.17 -2.85 -0.09
N ALA A 26 -6.48 -3.00 -0.11
CA ALA A 26 -7.35 -2.46 0.93
C ALA A 26 -7.41 -3.45 2.08
N ARG A 27 -7.41 -2.94 3.31
CA ARG A 27 -7.64 -3.75 4.51
C ARG A 27 -8.82 -3.20 5.29
N ASN A 28 -9.79 -4.08 5.54
CA ASN A 28 -11.00 -3.80 6.30
C ASN A 28 -11.12 -4.79 7.47
N CYS A 29 -11.21 -4.29 8.70
CA CYS A 29 -11.34 -5.09 9.92
C CYS A 29 -12.72 -4.99 10.58
N GLY A 30 -13.77 -4.64 9.83
CA GLY A 30 -15.16 -4.62 10.30
C GLY A 30 -15.68 -3.24 10.69
N ALA A 31 -16.92 -3.21 11.19
CA ALA A 31 -17.84 -2.06 11.20
C ALA A 31 -17.35 -0.76 11.87
N THR A 32 -16.29 -0.80 12.67
CA THR A 32 -15.77 0.38 13.40
C THR A 32 -14.36 0.80 12.99
N SER A 33 -13.66 0.01 12.16
CA SER A 33 -12.34 0.36 11.63
C SER A 33 -12.47 0.79 10.17
N GLY A 34 -12.17 2.06 9.89
CA GLY A 34 -12.24 2.60 8.53
C GLY A 34 -11.35 1.82 7.53
N PHE A 35 -11.74 1.86 6.26
CA PHE A 35 -10.95 1.28 5.17
C PHE A 35 -9.56 1.92 5.13
N SER A 36 -8.52 1.09 5.17
CA SER A 36 -7.13 1.53 5.00
C SER A 36 -6.59 1.01 3.67
N THR A 37 -5.82 1.83 2.98
CA THR A 37 -5.00 1.39 1.85
C THR A 37 -3.62 1.06 2.39
N GLN A 38 -3.09 -0.10 2.02
CA GLN A 38 -1.78 -0.57 2.46
C GLN A 38 -0.95 -0.98 1.25
N ALA A 39 0.36 -0.83 1.37
CA ALA A 39 1.33 -1.33 0.41
C ALA A 39 2.31 -2.27 1.10
N ALA A 40 2.70 -3.33 0.38
CA ALA A 40 3.78 -4.20 0.78
C ALA A 40 4.77 -4.45 -0.36
N VAL A 41 6.06 -4.51 -0.01
CA VAL A 41 7.13 -4.95 -0.92
C VAL A 41 7.37 -6.43 -0.68
N LEU A 42 7.43 -7.19 -1.77
CA LEU A 42 7.71 -8.62 -1.80
C LEU A 42 8.82 -8.88 -2.83
N ASP A 43 9.51 -10.01 -2.69
CA ASP A 43 10.31 -10.54 -3.79
C ASP A 43 9.42 -10.83 -5.02
N GLY A 44 9.99 -10.72 -6.21
CA GLY A 44 9.26 -10.82 -7.48
C GLY A 44 8.41 -12.08 -7.61
N ASP A 45 8.96 -13.20 -7.13
CA ASP A 45 8.34 -14.53 -7.19
C ASP A 45 7.57 -14.90 -5.92
N GLN A 46 7.68 -14.13 -4.84
CA GLN A 46 7.02 -14.45 -3.56
C GLN A 46 5.51 -14.26 -3.65
N ASP A 47 4.72 -15.28 -3.34
CA ASP A 47 3.26 -15.15 -3.29
C ASP A 47 2.79 -14.12 -2.26
N TRP A 48 1.74 -13.38 -2.61
CA TRP A 48 1.12 -12.43 -1.69
C TRP A 48 0.25 -13.18 -0.69
N GLY A 49 0.63 -13.13 0.59
CA GLY A 49 -0.15 -13.65 1.71
C GLY A 49 -1.15 -12.64 2.28
N ASN A 50 -2.06 -13.11 3.13
CA ASN A 50 -3.02 -12.26 3.86
C ASN A 50 -2.38 -11.52 5.06
N GLU A 51 -1.19 -10.94 4.84
CA GLU A 51 -0.43 -10.24 5.86
C GLU A 51 -0.69 -8.73 5.81
N SER A 52 -0.42 -8.03 6.92
CA SER A 52 -0.48 -6.57 6.99
C SER A 52 0.66 -5.92 6.20
N GLY A 53 0.43 -4.68 5.70
CA GLY A 53 1.38 -3.97 4.87
C GLY A 53 2.70 -3.71 5.59
N ASN A 54 3.82 -4.14 5.01
CA ASN A 54 5.15 -3.90 5.58
C ASN A 54 5.72 -2.53 5.20
N LEU A 55 5.29 -1.93 4.08
CA LEU A 55 5.86 -0.70 3.54
C LEU A 55 5.10 0.55 3.95
N TRP A 56 3.79 0.59 3.69
CA TRP A 56 3.00 1.82 3.83
C TRP A 56 1.57 1.51 4.25
N ILE A 57 1.03 2.31 5.17
CA ILE A 57 -0.34 2.17 5.68
C ILE A 57 -0.92 3.58 5.83
N ALA A 58 -2.06 3.84 5.19
CA ALA A 58 -2.82 5.07 5.41
C ALA A 58 -4.33 4.88 5.32
N ASP A 59 -5.07 5.78 5.96
CA ASP A 59 -6.51 5.89 5.85
C ASP A 59 -6.96 7.26 5.29
N GLY A 60 -8.25 7.37 5.00
CA GLY A 60 -8.86 8.57 4.42
C GLY A 60 -8.91 9.78 5.36
N ASN A 61 -8.40 9.67 6.59
CA ASN A 61 -8.46 10.67 7.65
C ASN A 61 -9.90 11.15 7.90
N HIS A 62 -10.80 10.21 8.20
CA HIS A 62 -12.24 10.48 8.38
C HIS A 62 -12.91 11.14 7.16
N GLY A 63 -12.45 10.78 5.95
CA GLY A 63 -12.99 11.30 4.69
C GLY A 63 -12.37 12.61 4.21
N ALA A 64 -11.27 13.07 4.84
CA ALA A 64 -10.53 14.23 4.35
C ALA A 64 -9.80 13.95 3.03
N ALA A 65 -9.34 12.71 2.81
CA ALA A 65 -8.82 12.26 1.52
C ALA A 65 -9.88 11.52 0.71
N PRO A 66 -9.90 11.68 -0.62
CA PRO A 66 -10.84 10.97 -1.48
C PRO A 66 -10.61 9.46 -1.40
N SER A 67 -11.70 8.70 -1.34
CA SER A 67 -11.67 7.24 -1.40
C SER A 67 -11.33 6.78 -2.82
N GLY A 68 -10.33 5.91 -2.92
CA GLY A 68 -9.99 5.15 -4.12
C GLY A 68 -10.80 3.84 -4.22
N PRO A 69 -10.42 2.95 -5.16
CA PRO A 69 -11.19 1.74 -5.48
C PRO A 69 -11.39 0.78 -4.30
N GLY A 70 -10.49 0.80 -3.31
CA GLY A 70 -10.56 -0.03 -2.10
C GLY A 70 -11.23 0.63 -0.89
N GLY A 71 -11.90 1.77 -1.07
CA GLY A 71 -12.55 2.54 0.02
C GLY A 71 -11.59 3.39 0.87
N GLY A 72 -10.31 3.02 0.95
CA GLY A 72 -9.22 3.84 1.51
C GLY A 72 -8.69 4.89 0.53
N PRO A 73 -7.68 5.70 0.91
CA PRO A 73 -7.14 6.75 0.04
C PRO A 73 -6.48 6.18 -1.23
N GLU A 74 -6.57 6.90 -2.35
CA GLU A 74 -5.84 6.55 -3.57
C GLU A 74 -4.33 6.61 -3.35
N VAL A 75 -3.64 5.58 -3.85
CA VAL A 75 -2.18 5.53 -3.94
C VAL A 75 -1.78 5.22 -5.36
N ARG A 76 -0.72 5.88 -5.81
CA ARG A 76 -0.08 5.64 -7.10
C ARG A 76 1.31 5.12 -6.85
N VAL A 77 1.67 4.05 -7.54
CA VAL A 77 2.96 3.39 -7.39
C VAL A 77 3.66 3.37 -8.74
N ARG A 78 4.94 3.72 -8.74
CA ARG A 78 5.78 3.70 -9.93
C ARG A 78 7.19 3.26 -9.55
N TRP A 79 7.75 2.31 -10.27
CA TRP A 79 9.16 1.98 -10.13
C TRP A 79 10.01 2.97 -10.93
N LEU A 80 10.95 3.65 -10.26
CA LEU A 80 11.94 4.53 -10.90
C LEU A 80 13.15 3.73 -11.40
N SER A 81 13.47 2.63 -10.72
CA SER A 81 14.50 1.67 -11.11
C SER A 81 14.17 0.28 -10.58
N GLY A 82 15.06 -0.70 -10.77
CA GLY A 82 14.91 -2.04 -10.19
C GLY A 82 14.92 -2.09 -8.65
N GLN A 83 15.31 -1.00 -7.98
CA GLN A 83 15.42 -0.92 -6.52
C GLN A 83 14.89 0.41 -5.95
N VAL A 84 14.33 1.30 -6.78
CA VAL A 84 13.77 2.58 -6.33
C VAL A 84 12.30 2.64 -6.69
N LEU A 85 11.47 2.78 -5.67
CA LEU A 85 10.03 2.88 -5.75
C LEU A 85 9.60 4.31 -5.46
N GLU A 86 8.72 4.86 -6.27
CA GLU A 86 7.97 6.07 -5.97
C GLU A 86 6.54 5.69 -5.56
N LEU A 87 6.12 6.14 -4.38
CA LEU A 87 4.76 6.01 -3.89
C LEU A 87 4.17 7.41 -3.70
N SER A 88 3.16 7.73 -4.49
CA SER A 88 2.44 8.99 -4.39
C SER A 88 1.09 8.80 -3.70
N HIS A 89 0.77 9.65 -2.73
CA HIS A 89 -0.48 9.60 -1.99
C HIS A 89 -1.12 11.00 -1.89
N HIS A 90 -2.41 11.04 -1.60
CA HIS A 90 -3.08 12.32 -1.38
C HIS A 90 -2.55 12.99 -0.08
N PRO A 91 -2.31 14.33 -0.05
CA PRO A 91 -1.72 15.01 1.11
C PRO A 91 -2.63 15.02 2.35
N LYS A 92 -3.94 14.84 2.16
CA LYS A 92 -4.91 14.74 3.26
C LYS A 92 -5.04 13.32 3.84
N ALA A 93 -4.39 12.32 3.23
CA ALA A 93 -4.41 10.96 3.75
C ALA A 93 -3.62 10.92 5.07
N ARG A 94 -4.13 10.20 6.06
CA ARG A 94 -3.44 10.02 7.33
C ARG A 94 -2.55 8.80 7.23
N ILE A 95 -1.24 9.04 7.26
CA ILE A 95 -0.22 8.00 7.17
C ILE A 95 0.09 7.47 8.57
N PHE A 96 0.02 6.16 8.75
CA PHE A 96 0.42 5.47 9.98
C PHE A 96 1.78 4.80 9.84
N LYS A 97 2.14 4.38 8.63
CA LYS A 97 3.42 3.74 8.33
C LYS A 97 3.92 4.19 6.95
N ALA A 98 5.21 4.49 6.88
CA ALA A 98 5.92 4.83 5.66
C ALA A 98 7.41 4.53 5.84
N GLU A 99 7.86 3.36 5.38
CA GLU A 99 9.29 2.99 5.44
C GLU A 99 10.05 3.62 4.27
N ALA A 100 11.18 4.27 4.55
CA ALA A 100 12.04 4.82 3.51
C ALA A 100 12.83 3.73 2.76
N ASP A 101 13.06 2.58 3.39
CA ASP A 101 13.84 1.47 2.84
C ASP A 101 13.25 0.14 3.33
N TRP A 102 13.12 -0.83 2.43
CA TRP A 102 12.70 -2.19 2.79
C TRP A 102 13.32 -3.22 1.85
N GLY A 103 14.02 -4.22 2.40
CA GLY A 103 14.54 -5.34 1.62
C GLY A 103 15.48 -4.94 0.47
N GLY A 104 16.18 -3.81 0.59
CA GLY A 104 17.04 -3.27 -0.48
C GLY A 104 16.31 -2.45 -1.55
N VAL A 105 15.02 -2.19 -1.36
CA VAL A 105 14.25 -1.22 -2.14
C VAL A 105 14.21 0.11 -1.38
N HIS A 106 14.59 1.19 -2.04
CA HIS A 106 14.46 2.55 -1.55
C HIS A 106 13.12 3.15 -1.98
N ILE A 107 12.44 3.86 -1.08
CA ILE A 107 11.08 4.36 -1.30
C ILE A 107 11.06 5.88 -1.17
N VAL A 108 10.61 6.50 -2.26
CA VAL A 108 10.41 7.95 -2.37
C VAL A 108 8.92 8.23 -2.26
N TYR A 109 8.54 9.02 -1.26
CA TYR A 109 7.15 9.43 -1.06
C TYR A 109 6.89 10.80 -1.67
N ASN A 110 5.80 10.91 -2.44
CA ASN A 110 5.33 12.15 -3.03
C ASN A 110 3.86 12.41 -2.71
N ALA A 111 3.48 13.68 -2.68
CA ALA A 111 2.08 14.08 -2.64
C ALA A 111 1.60 14.50 -4.03
N PHE A 112 0.34 14.23 -4.36
CA PHE A 112 -0.30 14.67 -5.60
C PHE A 112 -1.57 15.48 -5.35
#